data_AF-R7K622-F1
#
_entry.id   AF-R7K622-F1
#
_cell.length_a   1.000
_cell.length_b   1.000
_cell.length_c   1.000
_cell.angle_alpha   90.00
_cell.angle_beta   90.00
_cell.angle_gamma   90.00
#
_symmetry.space_group_name_H-M   'P 1'
#
loop_
_entity.id
_entity.type
_entity.pdbx_description
1 polymer ?
#
loop_
_entity_poly.entity_id
_entity_poly.type
_entity_poly.pdbx_seq_one_letter_code
_entity_poly.pdbx_strand_id
1 'polypeptide(L)' 'MKISTDKLYYLCNKYQWFTNGDCKQYALFFERNKQDASLETLATIIWICSSDWSEQNILKILQQEADL' A
#
# COMPACT_ATOMS: atom_id res chain seq x y z
N MET A 1 10.97 -8.27 4.46
CA MET A 1 10.36 -8.28 3.12
C MET A 1 10.21 -6.85 2.67
N LYS A 2 10.49 -6.58 1.40
CA LYS A 2 10.29 -5.26 0.78
C LYS A 2 9.43 -5.46 -0.46
N ILE A 3 8.70 -4.43 -0.84
CA ILE A 3 7.94 -4.43 -2.09
C ILE A 3 8.44 -3.27 -2.94
N SER A 4 8.78 -3.55 -4.20
CA SER A 4 9.15 -2.49 -5.13
C SER A 4 8.01 -1.48 -5.31
N THR A 5 8.36 -0.22 -5.51
CA THR A 5 7.38 0.86 -5.70
C THR A 5 6.47 0.61 -6.91
N ASP A 6 7.02 0.05 -7.99
CA ASP A 6 6.24 -0.29 -9.19
C ASP A 6 5.21 -1.39 -8.91
N LYS A 7 5.61 -2.42 -8.15
CA LYS A 7 4.70 -3.49 -7.72
C LYS A 7 3.62 -2.94 -6.80
N LEU A 8 3.98 -2.11 -5.82
CA LEU A 8 3.05 -1.47 -4.90
C LEU A 8 2.03 -0.60 -5.66
N TYR A 9 2.49 0.18 -6.63
CA TYR A 9 1.65 0.99 -7.51
C TYR A 9 0.66 0.12 -8.29
N TYR A 10 1.16 -0.95 -8.90
CA TYR A 10 0.31 -1.92 -9.61
C TYR A 10 -0.78 -2.50 -8.69
N LEU A 11 -0.44 -2.93 -7.48
CA LEU A 11 -1.42 -3.49 -6.53
C LEU A 11 -2.48 -2.47 -6.13
N CYS A 12 -2.07 -1.23 -5.81
CA CYS A 12 -3.01 -0.17 -5.47
C CYS A 12 -4.06 0.06 -6.56
N ASN A 13 -3.64 0.03 -7.83
CA ASN A 13 -4.53 0.16 -8.99
C ASN A 13 -5.34 -1.12 -9.25
N LYS A 14 -4.75 -2.31 -9.11
CA LYS A 14 -5.44 -3.58 -9.32
C LYS A 14 -6.60 -3.78 -8.35
N TYR A 15 -6.40 -3.44 -7.08
CA TYR A 15 -7.37 -3.65 -6.00
C TYR A 15 -8.21 -2.40 -5.68
N GLN A 16 -7.95 -1.27 -6.33
CA GLN A 16 -8.65 0.00 -6.13
C GLN A 16 -8.69 0.40 -4.64
N TRP A 17 -7.56 0.26 -3.94
CA TRP A 17 -7.53 0.47 -2.49
C TRP A 17 -7.75 1.94 -2.09
N PHE A 18 -7.22 2.88 -2.85
CA PHE A 18 -7.39 4.30 -2.55
C PHE A 18 -8.74 4.81 -3.07
N THR A 19 -9.80 4.64 -2.26
CA THR A 19 -11.12 5.21 -2.55
C THR A 19 -11.24 6.64 -2.02
N ASN A 20 -10.45 6.98 -0.98
CA ASN A 20 -10.53 8.25 -0.28
C ASN A 20 -9.11 8.81 -0.12
N GLY A 21 -8.87 10.00 -0.62
CA GLY A 21 -7.60 10.70 -0.49
C GLY A 21 -7.28 11.55 -1.71
N ASP A 22 -6.28 12.43 -1.56
CA ASP A 22 -5.82 13.29 -2.64
C ASP A 22 -4.52 12.79 -3.28
N CYS A 23 -4.16 13.39 -4.43
CA CYS A 23 -2.94 13.05 -5.15
C CYS A 23 -1.67 13.25 -4.32
N LYS A 24 -1.68 14.15 -3.32
CA LYS A 24 -0.52 14.40 -2.45
C LYS A 24 -0.35 13.27 -1.45
N GLN A 25 -1.44 12.80 -0.84
CA GLN A 25 -1.42 11.63 0.06
C GLN A 25 -0.92 10.38 -0.68
N TYR A 26 -1.37 10.19 -1.93
CA TYR A 26 -0.91 9.09 -2.77
C TYR A 26 0.60 9.20 -3.08
N ALA A 27 1.10 10.40 -3.40
CA ALA A 27 2.54 10.62 -3.61
C ALA A 27 3.37 10.35 -2.34
N LEU A 28 2.93 10.88 -1.19
CA LEU A 28 3.61 10.68 0.10
C LEU A 28 3.67 9.20 0.50
N PHE A 29 2.64 8.42 0.18
CA PHE A 29 2.62 6.98 0.41
C PHE A 29 3.75 6.25 -0.33
N PHE A 30 4.01 6.56 -1.60
CA PHE A 30 5.14 5.95 -2.33
C PHE A 30 6.49 6.46 -1.88
N GLU A 31 6.61 7.74 -1.50
CA GLU A 31 7.82 8.24 -0.85
C GLU A 31 8.10 7.48 0.45
N ARG A 32 7.06 7.13 1.21
CA ARG A 32 7.19 6.32 2.41
C ARG A 32 7.70 4.90 2.10
N ASN A 33 7.26 4.28 1.00
CA ASN A 33 7.81 3.00 0.53
C ASN A 33 9.30 3.10 0.16
N LYS A 34 9.71 4.18 -0.53
CA LYS A 34 11.13 4.43 -0.89
C LYS A 34 12.03 4.62 0.34
N GLN A 35 11.46 4.99 1.49
CA GLN A 35 12.13 5.08 2.78
C GLN A 35 12.15 3.75 3.55
N ASP A 36 11.96 2.62 2.86
CA ASP A 36 11.97 1.28 3.45
C ASP A 36 10.93 1.07 4.56
N ALA A 37 9.75 1.68 4.42
CA ALA A 37 8.65 1.43 5.34
C ALA A 37 8.25 -0.05 5.36
N SER A 38 7.82 -0.52 6.52
CA SER A 38 7.39 -1.91 6.69
C SER A 38 6.05 -2.17 5.96
N LEU A 39 5.80 -3.43 5.60
CA LEU A 39 4.54 -3.81 4.95
C LEU A 39 3.33 -3.50 5.84
N GLU A 40 3.47 -3.59 7.16
CA GLU A 40 2.46 -3.21 8.14
C GLU A 40 2.17 -1.71 8.04
N THR A 41 3.22 -0.87 8.01
CA THR A 41 3.05 0.59 7.86
C THR A 41 2.33 0.93 6.56
N LEU A 42 2.69 0.27 5.46
CA LEU A 42 2.03 0.48 4.17
C LEU A 42 0.57 0.03 4.22
N ALA A 43 0.28 -1.13 4.82
CA ALA A 43 -1.07 -1.64 4.98
C ALA A 43 -1.96 -0.68 5.79
N THR A 44 -1.44 -0.13 6.90
CA THR A 44 -2.16 0.87 7.71
C THR A 44 -2.51 2.12 6.90
N ILE A 45 -1.55 2.66 6.13
CA ILE A 45 -1.80 3.86 5.30
C ILE A 45 -2.86 3.57 4.24
N ILE A 46 -2.74 2.43 3.54
CA ILE A 46 -3.72 2.02 2.53
C ILE A 46 -5.11 1.89 3.18
N TRP A 47 -5.20 1.23 4.33
CA TRP A 47 -6.45 1.03 5.05
C TRP A 47 -7.12 2.36 5.44
N ILE A 48 -6.35 3.33 5.94
CA ILE A 48 -6.86 4.68 6.25
C ILE A 48 -7.46 5.36 5.01
N CYS A 49 -6.91 5.08 3.82
CA CYS A 49 -7.38 5.61 2.55
C CYS A 49 -8.42 4.73 1.82
N SER A 50 -8.85 3.61 2.43
CA SER A 50 -9.78 2.64 1.86
C SER A 50 -11.11 2.62 2.61
N SER A 51 -12.24 2.51 1.91
CA SER A 51 -13.55 2.34 2.57
C SER A 51 -13.96 0.87 2.79
N ASP A 52 -13.56 -0.03 1.88
CA ASP A 52 -14.10 -1.40 1.81
C ASP A 52 -13.07 -2.51 2.07
N TRP A 53 -11.88 -2.14 2.52
CA TRP A 53 -10.78 -3.07 2.76
C TRP A 53 -10.39 -3.09 4.22
N SER A 54 -10.13 -4.29 4.75
CA SER A 54 -9.52 -4.43 6.07
C SER A 54 -8.00 -4.36 5.97
N GLU A 55 -7.36 -3.73 6.96
CA GLU A 55 -5.90 -3.66 7.08
C GLU A 55 -5.23 -5.04 7.00
N GLN A 56 -5.81 -6.05 7.66
CA GLN A 56 -5.30 -7.42 7.67
C GLN A 56 -5.31 -8.07 6.28
N ASN A 57 -6.36 -7.84 5.48
CA ASN A 57 -6.44 -8.36 4.12
C ASN A 57 -5.41 -7.68 3.22
N ILE A 58 -5.23 -6.35 3.35
CA ILE A 58 -4.21 -5.61 2.62
C ILE A 58 -2.81 -6.13 2.98
N LEU A 59 -2.50 -6.27 4.28
CA LEU A 59 -1.21 -6.78 4.74
C LEU A 59 -0.93 -8.19 4.20
N LYS A 60 -1.91 -9.08 4.22
CA LYS A 60 -1.77 -10.43 3.69
C LYS A 60 -1.42 -10.42 2.20
N ILE A 61 -2.06 -9.56 1.41
CA ILE A 61 -1.75 -9.42 -0.02
C ILE A 61 -0.33 -8.86 -0.21
N LEU A 62 0.05 -7.83 0.55
CA LEU A 62 1.40 -7.26 0.50
C LEU A 62 2.47 -8.31 0.83
N GLN A 63 2.26 -9.15 1.84
CA GLN A 63 3.19 -10.22 2.21
C GLN A 63 3.31 -11.32 1.15
N GLN A 64 2.22 -11.61 0.42
CA GLN A 64 2.23 -12.60 -0.66
C GLN A 64 2.95 -12.10 -1.93
N GLU A 65 2.92 -10.79 -2.16
CA GLU A 65 3.43 -10.15 -3.39
C GLU A 65 4.79 -9.45 -3.18
N ALA A 66 5.28 -9.38 -1.95
CA ALA A 66 6.57 -8.79 -1.62
C ALA A 66 7.71 -9.66 -2.14
N ASP A 67 8.78 -9.00 -2.56
CA ASP A 67 10.00 -9.65 -3.00
C ASP A 67 10.73 -10.24 -1.76
N LEU A 68 11.22 -11.48 -1.88
CA LEU A 68 11.97 -12.19 -0.84
C LEU A 68 13.29 -11.48 -0.50
#